data_AF-A0A919NEF5-F1
#
_entry.id   AF-A0A919NEF5-F1
#
_cell.length_a   1.000
_cell.length_b   1.000
_cell.length_c   1.000
_cell.angle_alpha   90.00
_cell.angle_beta   90.00
_cell.angle_gamma   90.00
#
_symmetry.space_group_name_H-M   'P 1'
#
loop_
_entity.id
_entity.type
_entity.pdbx_description
1 polymer ?
#
loop_
_entity_poly.entity_id
_entity_poly.type
_entity_poly.pdbx_seq_one_letter_code
_entity_poly.pdbx_strand_id
1 'polypeptide(L)'
;MDATEAAQALTQINERQQQTLRQGTPRQLPAWFNFGSAAALVLTSASHDVAGWMGTGMSLTALVALISLAFALERFTGVRLRLSAQRWTPTVLFGIVVLTTLIGVGTLLRLYDVPADGTLAGIAAALVWLAAIKPAQAAASTPRNPA
;
A
#
# COMPACT_ATOMS: atom_id res chain seq x y z
N MET A 1 37.56 34.56 3.20
CA MET A 1 37.50 33.10 3.01
C MET A 1 36.64 32.59 4.15
N ASP A 2 35.49 31.95 3.85
CA ASP A 2 34.75 31.03 4.75
C ASP A 2 33.31 30.74 4.28
N ALA A 3 32.66 31.65 3.54
CA ALA A 3 31.26 31.45 3.11
C ALA A 3 31.12 30.43 1.97
N THR A 4 32.07 30.40 1.04
CA THR A 4 32.08 29.47 -0.11
C THR A 4 32.45 28.05 0.29
N GLU A 5 33.35 27.87 1.26
CA GLU A 5 33.69 26.54 1.81
C GLU A 5 32.54 25.95 2.63
N ALA A 6 31.84 26.77 3.42
CA ALA A 6 30.65 26.34 4.15
C ALA A 6 29.50 25.93 3.19
N ALA A 7 29.31 26.66 2.10
CA ALA A 7 28.33 26.31 1.07
C ALA A 7 28.69 25.00 0.32
N GLN A 8 29.97 24.77 0.04
CA GLN A 8 30.46 23.52 -0.55
C GLN A 8 30.34 22.33 0.40
N ALA A 9 30.59 22.53 1.70
CA ALA A 9 30.40 21.49 2.71
C ALA A 9 28.92 21.10 2.85
N LEU A 10 28.00 22.08 2.86
CA LEU A 10 26.56 21.82 2.91
C LEU A 10 26.05 21.10 1.65
N THR A 11 26.57 21.43 0.48
CA THR A 11 26.22 20.72 -0.77
C THR A 11 26.75 19.29 -0.77
N GLN A 12 27.98 19.05 -0.34
CA GLN A 12 28.52 17.68 -0.18
C GLN A 12 27.74 16.84 0.85
N ILE A 13 27.33 17.43 1.97
CA ILE A 13 26.52 16.73 2.98
C ILE A 13 25.14 16.38 2.41
N ASN A 14 24.51 17.31 1.68
CA ASN A 14 23.25 17.04 0.99
C ASN A 14 23.38 15.95 -0.08
N GLU A 15 24.45 15.95 -0.86
CA GLU A 15 24.72 14.92 -1.87
C GLU A 15 24.93 13.54 -1.25
N ARG A 16 25.72 13.45 -0.17
CA ARG A 16 25.92 12.18 0.57
C ARG A 16 24.63 11.72 1.23
N GLN A 17 23.83 12.62 1.81
CA GLN A 17 22.51 12.28 2.33
C GLN A 17 21.59 11.77 1.23
N GLN A 18 21.55 12.43 0.07
CA GLN A 18 20.74 11.98 -1.06
C GLN A 18 21.20 10.61 -1.60
N GLN A 19 22.50 10.36 -1.68
CA GLN A 19 23.04 9.04 -2.07
C GLN A 19 22.67 7.96 -1.06
N THR A 20 22.78 8.25 0.24
CA THR A 20 22.42 7.31 1.31
C THR A 20 20.91 7.02 1.35
N LEU A 21 20.09 8.03 1.06
CA LEU A 21 18.64 7.90 0.94
C LEU A 21 18.23 7.09 -0.30
N ARG A 22 18.94 7.26 -1.43
CA ARG A 22 18.74 6.49 -2.67
C ARG A 22 19.16 5.02 -2.54
N GLN A 23 20.22 4.73 -1.79
CA GLN A 23 20.65 3.34 -1.54
C GLN A 23 19.83 2.65 -0.46
N GLY A 24 19.30 3.41 0.50
CA GLY A 24 18.63 2.84 1.64
C GLY A 24 17.17 2.43 1.39
N THR A 25 16.47 3.00 0.40
CA THR A 25 15.01 2.84 0.26
C THR A 25 14.65 1.40 -0.13
N PRO A 26 13.90 0.64 0.72
CA PRO A 26 13.41 -0.67 0.32
C PRO A 26 12.46 -0.46 -0.86
N ARG A 27 12.90 -0.86 -2.05
CA ARG A 27 12.13 -0.75 -3.30
C ARG A 27 10.86 -1.58 -3.30
N GLN A 28 10.70 -2.50 -2.35
CA GLN A 28 9.60 -3.45 -2.29
C GLN A 28 9.12 -3.65 -0.86
N LEU A 29 7.80 -3.59 -0.66
CA LEU A 29 7.20 -4.02 0.60
C LEU A 29 7.45 -5.52 0.80
N PRO A 30 7.72 -5.96 2.04
CA PRO A 30 7.96 -7.36 2.34
C PRO A 30 6.72 -8.21 2.04
N ALA A 31 6.95 -9.44 1.59
CA ALA A 31 5.91 -10.34 1.12
C ALA A 31 4.80 -10.58 2.16
N TRP A 32 5.15 -10.70 3.44
CA TRP A 32 4.18 -10.88 4.54
C TRP A 32 3.19 -9.71 4.64
N PHE A 33 3.62 -8.48 4.35
CA PHE A 33 2.74 -7.32 4.36
C PHE A 33 1.76 -7.36 3.17
N ASN A 34 2.25 -7.73 1.98
CA ASN A 34 1.43 -7.81 0.79
C ASN A 34 0.36 -8.91 0.90
N PHE A 35 0.74 -10.10 1.38
CA PHE A 35 -0.21 -11.19 1.61
C PHE A 35 -1.15 -10.91 2.77
N GLY A 36 -0.66 -10.32 3.87
CA GLY A 36 -1.48 -9.98 5.02
C GLY A 36 -2.52 -8.90 4.72
N SER A 37 -2.14 -7.86 4.00
CA SER A 37 -3.07 -6.80 3.57
C SER A 37 -4.09 -7.30 2.55
N ALA A 38 -3.68 -8.15 1.61
CA ALA A 38 -4.61 -8.81 0.69
C ALA A 38 -5.62 -9.71 1.44
N ALA A 39 -5.16 -10.52 2.39
CA ALA A 39 -6.03 -11.36 3.20
C ALA A 39 -7.02 -10.55 4.06
N ALA A 40 -6.56 -9.43 4.65
CA ALA A 40 -7.44 -8.54 5.40
C ALA A 40 -8.49 -7.86 4.50
N LEU A 41 -8.14 -7.55 3.25
CA LEU A 41 -9.08 -7.01 2.27
C LEU A 41 -10.17 -8.04 1.93
N VAL A 42 -9.79 -9.29 1.65
CA VAL A 42 -10.75 -10.40 1.47
C VAL A 42 -11.64 -10.56 2.69
N LEU A 43 -11.06 -10.56 3.90
CA LEU A 43 -11.81 -10.72 5.14
C LEU A 43 -12.82 -9.58 5.37
N THR A 44 -12.45 -8.35 5.02
CA THR A 44 -13.34 -7.19 5.08
C THR A 44 -14.48 -7.35 4.06
N SER A 45 -14.19 -7.80 2.84
CA SER A 45 -15.24 -7.99 1.83
C SER A 45 -16.16 -9.16 2.15
N ALA A 46 -15.62 -10.27 2.65
CA ALA A 46 -16.39 -11.43 3.11
C ALA A 46 -17.31 -11.08 4.30
N SER A 47 -16.95 -10.07 5.11
CA SER A 47 -17.83 -9.61 6.19
C SER A 47 -19.18 -9.06 5.70
N HIS A 48 -19.28 -8.63 4.44
CA HIS A 48 -20.54 -8.18 3.85
C HIS A 48 -21.47 -9.32 3.47
N ASP A 49 -20.97 -10.55 3.37
CA ASP A 49 -21.79 -11.74 3.07
C ASP A 49 -22.39 -12.35 4.35
N VAL A 50 -21.90 -11.93 5.52
CA VAL A 50 -22.28 -12.49 6.82
C VAL A 50 -23.07 -11.44 7.61
N ALA A 51 -24.33 -11.75 7.88
CA ALA A 51 -25.18 -10.87 8.69
C ALA A 51 -24.89 -10.97 10.19
N GLY A 52 -25.22 -9.91 10.93
CA GLY A 52 -25.14 -9.87 12.39
C GLY A 52 -23.72 -9.66 12.93
N TRP A 53 -23.52 -10.00 14.20
CA TRP A 53 -22.28 -9.69 14.93
C TRP A 53 -21.04 -10.37 14.37
N MET A 54 -21.22 -11.48 13.65
CA MET A 54 -20.13 -12.23 13.04
C MET A 54 -19.49 -11.45 11.88
N GLY A 55 -20.30 -10.79 11.03
CA GLY A 55 -19.80 -9.86 10.01
C GLY A 55 -19.01 -8.71 10.63
N THR A 56 -19.59 -8.03 11.63
CA THR A 56 -18.89 -6.95 12.36
C THR A 56 -17.57 -7.41 12.97
N GLY A 57 -17.54 -8.62 13.56
CA GLY A 57 -16.32 -9.22 14.12
C GLY A 57 -15.24 -9.47 13.08
N MET A 58 -15.62 -9.92 11.87
CA MET A 58 -14.70 -10.09 10.75
C MET A 58 -14.13 -8.75 10.27
N SER A 59 -14.95 -7.71 10.11
CA SER A 59 -14.48 -6.38 9.70
C SER A 59 -13.54 -5.77 10.74
N LEU A 60 -13.87 -5.89 12.03
CA LEU A 60 -13.02 -5.40 13.13
C LEU A 60 -11.68 -6.14 13.16
N THR A 61 -11.69 -7.46 12.99
CA THR A 61 -10.48 -8.28 12.95
C THR A 61 -9.60 -7.91 11.75
N ALA A 62 -10.21 -7.69 10.59
CA ALA A 62 -9.50 -7.22 9.39
C ALA A 62 -8.85 -5.85 9.61
N LEU A 63 -9.57 -4.92 10.26
CA LEU A 63 -9.06 -3.60 10.58
C LEU A 63 -7.90 -3.65 11.58
N VAL A 64 -8.01 -4.44 12.64
CA VAL A 64 -6.93 -4.66 13.62
C VAL A 64 -5.72 -5.31 12.95
N ALA A 65 -5.93 -6.27 12.04
CA ALA A 65 -4.86 -6.90 11.28
C ALA A 65 -4.13 -5.88 10.41
N LEU A 66 -4.85 -5.03 9.66
CA LEU A 66 -4.25 -3.97 8.83
C LEU A 66 -3.45 -2.97 9.67
N ILE A 67 -3.97 -2.53 10.81
CA ILE A 67 -3.26 -1.61 11.71
C ILE A 67 -2.00 -2.29 12.24
N SER A 68 -2.10 -3.56 12.65
CA SER A 68 -0.96 -4.33 13.17
C SER A 68 0.11 -4.57 12.10
N LEU A 69 -0.30 -4.88 10.86
CA LEU A 69 0.56 -5.01 9.69
C LEU A 69 1.28 -3.69 9.37
N ALA A 70 0.56 -2.56 9.42
CA ALA A 70 1.13 -1.23 9.19
C ALA A 70 2.14 -0.85 10.30
N PHE A 71 1.82 -1.12 11.56
CA PHE A 71 2.71 -0.87 12.69
C PHE A 71 3.96 -1.76 12.64
N ALA A 72 3.79 -3.05 12.33
CA ALA A 72 4.91 -3.97 12.12
C ALA A 72 5.78 -3.51 10.95
N LEU A 73 5.17 -3.04 9.86
CA LEU A 73 5.90 -2.54 8.70
C LEU A 73 6.76 -1.35 9.13
N GLU A 74 6.17 -0.37 9.80
CA GLU A 74 6.86 0.80 10.31
C GLU A 74 8.03 0.42 11.23
N ARG A 75 7.81 -0.51 12.17
CA ARG A 75 8.82 -0.95 13.15
C ARG A 75 9.98 -1.71 12.51
N PHE A 76 9.71 -2.60 11.56
CA PHE A 76 10.75 -3.44 10.95
C PHE A 76 11.48 -2.76 9.79
N THR A 77 10.85 -1.81 9.11
CA THR A 77 11.42 -1.20 7.89
C THR A 77 11.77 0.29 8.05
N GLY A 78 11.39 0.94 9.16
CA GLY A 78 11.68 2.35 9.42
C GLY A 78 11.01 3.32 8.43
N VAL A 79 9.96 2.86 7.73
CA VAL A 79 9.38 3.51 6.55
C VAL A 79 8.76 4.89 6.81
N ARG A 80 8.45 5.25 8.05
CA ARG A 80 7.89 6.57 8.40
C ARG A 80 8.75 7.75 7.92
N LEU A 81 10.08 7.62 7.93
CA LEU A 81 11.00 8.67 7.47
C LEU A 81 11.11 8.78 5.95
N ARG A 82 10.60 7.80 5.19
CA ARG A 82 10.81 7.69 3.73
C ARG A 82 9.56 7.97 2.90
N LEU A 83 8.37 7.89 3.50
CA LEU A 83 7.10 8.20 2.87
C LEU A 83 6.94 9.69 2.51
N SER A 84 7.64 10.60 3.20
CA SER A 84 7.60 12.04 2.90
C SER A 84 8.14 12.37 1.49
N ALA A 85 9.01 11.52 0.93
CA ALA A 85 9.59 11.68 -0.40
C ALA A 85 8.81 10.91 -1.50
N GLN A 86 7.81 10.11 -1.12
CA GLN A 86 7.11 9.22 -2.03
C GLN A 86 5.94 9.92 -2.72
N ARG A 87 5.73 9.66 -4.02
CA ARG A 87 4.58 10.20 -4.74
C ARG A 87 3.31 9.49 -4.27
N TRP A 88 2.39 10.25 -3.69
CA TRP A 88 1.09 9.73 -3.25
C TRP A 88 0.16 9.39 -4.42
N THR A 89 0.28 10.11 -5.55
CA THR A 89 -0.57 9.95 -6.74
C THR A 89 -0.67 8.50 -7.25
N PRO A 90 0.42 7.76 -7.54
CA PRO A 90 0.32 6.37 -7.98
C PRO A 90 -0.29 5.45 -6.92
N THR A 91 -0.05 5.69 -5.63
CA THR A 91 -0.65 4.92 -4.54
C THR A 91 -2.16 5.16 -4.43
N VAL A 92 -2.59 6.41 -4.59
CA VAL A 92 -4.02 6.78 -4.61
C VAL A 92 -4.72 6.19 -5.83
N LEU A 93 -4.12 6.28 -7.02
CA LEU A 93 -4.65 5.66 -8.24
C LEU A 93 -4.78 4.13 -8.09
N PHE A 94 -3.78 3.49 -7.49
CA PHE A 94 -3.84 2.06 -7.20
C PHE A 94 -4.98 1.72 -6.23
N GLY A 95 -5.16 2.51 -5.16
CA GLY A 95 -6.30 2.37 -4.25
C GLY A 95 -7.65 2.53 -4.96
N ILE A 96 -7.76 3.49 -5.89
CA ILE A 96 -8.96 3.69 -6.72
C ILE A 96 -9.22 2.45 -7.58
N VAL A 97 -8.20 1.89 -8.24
CA VAL A 97 -8.35 0.68 -9.09
C VAL A 97 -8.84 -0.52 -8.28
N VAL A 98 -8.34 -0.70 -7.06
CA VAL A 98 -8.77 -1.79 -6.18
C VAL A 98 -10.22 -1.60 -5.74
N LEU A 99 -10.61 -0.36 -5.40
CA LEU A 99 -11.99 -0.02 -5.03
C LEU A 99 -12.96 -0.16 -6.22
N THR A 100 -12.59 0.30 -7.41
CA THR A 100 -13.44 0.15 -8.60
C THR A 100 -13.60 -1.32 -8.99
N THR A 101 -12.56 -2.13 -8.82
CA THR A 101 -12.67 -3.59 -8.99
C THR A 101 -13.65 -4.20 -8.00
N LEU A 102 -13.54 -3.85 -6.72
CA LEU A 102 -14.39 -4.37 -5.66
C LEU A 102 -15.87 -4.00 -5.90
N ILE A 103 -16.14 -2.73 -6.22
CA ILE A 103 -17.49 -2.25 -6.52
C ILE A 103 -17.99 -2.87 -7.83
N GLY A 104 -17.19 -2.89 -8.89
CA GLY A 104 -17.60 -3.40 -10.20
C GLY A 104 -17.93 -4.89 -10.16
N VAL A 105 -17.05 -5.72 -9.58
CA VAL A 105 -17.27 -7.17 -9.44
C VAL A 105 -18.43 -7.45 -8.51
N GLY A 106 -18.50 -6.78 -7.34
CA GLY A 106 -19.60 -6.95 -6.40
C GLY A 106 -20.96 -6.57 -7.01
N THR A 107 -21.02 -5.47 -7.75
CA THR A 107 -22.25 -5.03 -8.42
C THR A 107 -22.69 -6.01 -9.51
N LEU A 108 -21.75 -6.53 -10.32
CA LEU A 108 -22.05 -7.54 -11.32
C LEU A 108 -22.57 -8.84 -10.67
N LEU A 109 -21.92 -9.32 -9.62
CA LEU A 109 -22.32 -10.55 -8.93
C LEU A 109 -23.70 -10.42 -8.26
N ARG A 110 -24.00 -9.25 -7.68
CA ARG A 110 -25.34 -8.93 -7.17
C ARG A 110 -26.39 -8.93 -8.27
N LEU A 111 -26.06 -8.42 -9.46
CA LEU A 111 -26.99 -8.41 -10.60
C LEU A 111 -27.36 -9.84 -11.05
N TYR A 112 -26.47 -10.80 -10.85
CA TYR A 112 -26.67 -12.21 -11.19
C TYR A 112 -27.10 -13.08 -9.98
N ASP A 113 -27.49 -12.49 -8.85
CA ASP A 113 -27.88 -13.19 -7.61
C ASP A 113 -26.88 -14.26 -7.15
N VAL A 114 -25.58 -14.01 -7.34
CA VAL A 114 -24.54 -14.95 -6.92
C VAL A 114 -24.37 -14.89 -5.40
N PRO A 115 -24.48 -16.01 -4.66
CA PRO A 115 -24.19 -16.02 -3.24
C PRO A 115 -22.70 -15.75 -2.98
N ALA A 116 -22.40 -15.03 -1.90
CA ALA A 116 -21.04 -14.61 -1.51
C ALA A 116 -20.38 -13.61 -2.50
N ASP A 117 -21.17 -12.67 -3.00
CA ASP A 117 -20.72 -11.58 -3.88
C ASP A 117 -19.60 -10.74 -3.28
N GLY A 118 -19.66 -10.47 -1.97
CA GLY A 118 -18.63 -9.74 -1.23
C GLY A 118 -17.31 -10.50 -1.16
N THR A 119 -17.32 -11.79 -0.85
CA THR A 119 -16.12 -12.63 -0.78
C THR A 119 -15.45 -12.72 -2.15
N LEU A 120 -16.22 -12.96 -3.21
CA LEU A 120 -15.71 -13.06 -4.58
C LEU A 120 -15.14 -11.73 -5.08
N ALA A 121 -15.82 -10.60 -4.79
CA ALA A 121 -15.29 -9.27 -5.08
C ALA A 121 -14.00 -8.98 -4.29
N GLY A 122 -13.92 -9.41 -3.04
CA GLY A 122 -12.74 -9.31 -2.19
C GLY A 122 -11.55 -10.11 -2.76
N ILE A 123 -11.79 -11.35 -3.21
CA ILE A 123 -10.75 -12.18 -3.86
C ILE A 123 -10.26 -11.51 -5.14
N ALA A 124 -11.16 -11.02 -5.99
CA ALA A 124 -10.78 -10.32 -7.21
C ALA A 124 -9.93 -9.07 -6.91
N ALA A 125 -10.35 -8.26 -5.94
CA ALA A 125 -9.61 -7.09 -5.49
C ALA A 125 -8.24 -7.45 -4.88
N ALA A 126 -8.14 -8.56 -4.13
CA ALA A 126 -6.90 -9.07 -3.58
C ALA A 126 -5.92 -9.56 -4.65
N LEU A 127 -6.41 -10.18 -5.73
CA LEU A 127 -5.59 -10.54 -6.88
C LEU A 127 -5.04 -9.31 -7.59
N VAL A 128 -5.89 -8.29 -7.81
CA VAL A 128 -5.46 -7.00 -8.36
C VAL A 128 -4.42 -6.35 -7.45
N TRP A 129 -4.64 -6.38 -6.14
CA TRP A 129 -3.68 -5.87 -5.16
C TRP A 129 -2.32 -6.56 -5.31
N LEU A 130 -2.28 -7.89 -5.29
CA LEU A 130 -1.04 -8.66 -5.40
C LEU A 130 -0.32 -8.46 -6.74
N ALA A 131 -1.07 -8.35 -7.84
CA ALA A 131 -0.50 -8.18 -9.18
C ALA A 131 0.05 -6.76 -9.40
N ALA A 132 -0.67 -5.73 -8.93
CA ALA A 132 -0.36 -4.34 -9.23
C ALA A 132 0.40 -3.58 -8.13
N ILE A 133 0.56 -4.14 -6.92
CA ILE A 133 1.31 -3.49 -5.84
C ILE A 133 2.79 -3.27 -6.17
N LYS A 134 3.43 -4.24 -6.83
CA LYS A 134 4.84 -4.13 -7.25
C LYS A 134 5.07 -3.01 -8.28
N PRO A 135 4.33 -2.95 -9.42
CA PRO A 135 4.51 -1.87 -10.38
C PRO A 135 4.07 -0.52 -9.81
N ALA A 136 3.03 -0.45 -8.96
CA ALA A 136 2.63 0.79 -8.30
C ALA A 136 3.74 1.35 -7.39
N GLN A 137 4.44 0.48 -6.65
CA GLN A 137 5.59 0.87 -5.82
C GLN A 137 6.80 1.30 -6.66
N ALA A 138 7.06 0.60 -7.76
CA ALA A 138 8.10 0.98 -8.71
C ALA A 138 7.83 2.39 -9.28
N ALA A 139 6.60 2.68 -9.70
CA ALA A 139 6.20 3.99 -10.21
C ALA A 139 6.21 5.09 -9.12
N ALA A 140 5.88 4.75 -7.87
CA ALA A 140 5.91 5.68 -6.75
C ALA A 140 7.33 6.06 -6.31
N SER A 141 8.33 5.23 -6.62
CA SER A 141 9.73 5.43 -6.27
C SER A 141 10.57 6.08 -7.38
N THR A 142 10.02 6.33 -8.57
CA THR A 142 10.73 6.99 -9.66
C THR A 142 10.95 8.49 -9.37
N PRO A 143 12.20 9.00 -9.38
CA PRO A 143 12.49 10.40 -9.12
C PRO A 143 11.90 11.34 -10.18
N ARG A 144 11.58 12.59 -9.78
CA ARG A 144 10.90 13.59 -10.63
C ARG A 144 11.74 14.19 -11.75
N ASN A 145 13.06 13.99 -11.71
CA ASN A 145 13.96 14.25 -12.82
C ASN A 145 14.80 12.99 -13.07
N PRO A 146 14.68 12.32 -14.23
CA PRO A 146 15.81 11.59 -14.76
C PRO A 146 16.85 12.66 -15.14
N ALA A 147 17.99 12.65 -14.44
CA ALA A 147 19.14 13.44 -14.86
C ALA A 147 19.67 12.91 -16.20
#